data_AF-A0A9Q5VJC1-F1
#
_entry.id   AF-A0A9Q5VJC1-F1
#
_cell.length_a   1.000
_cell.length_b   1.000
_cell.length_c   1.000
_cell.angle_alpha   90.00
_cell.angle_beta   90.00
_cell.angle_gamma   90.00
#
_symmetry.space_group_name_H-M   'P 1'
#
loop_
_entity.id
_entity.type
_entity.pdbx_description
1 polymer ?
#
loop_
_entity_poly.entity_id
_entity_poly.type
_entity_poly.pdbx_seq_one_letter_code
_entity_poly.pdbx_strand_id
1 'polypeptide(L)'
;MVEDDPRRRYFRLDDQVILEWRAVSAEELVAGIEQLSQEKDYGQGGELYRIEQKLQAAISHLKSHAPDIAVCLDLMNERIDLFMHKFQAYYKLYGDNRRQQEPEKVSLSATGIAFDTFNPPATRQLEINFFLLPRYVYIRTFGTVVSCEKVSDGYYHVAVNFDVILDEDQETLIQHLLQKQTKVIQAQKAELDKMSQSEIDIK
;
A
#
# COMPACT_ATOMS: atom_id res chain seq x y z
N MET A 1 -4.75 30.73 -20.19
CA MET A 1 -5.33 29.37 -20.14
C MET A 1 -4.41 28.56 -19.27
N VAL A 2 -4.84 28.17 -18.07
CA VAL A 2 -4.05 27.29 -17.21
C VAL A 2 -4.24 25.89 -17.78
N GLU A 3 -3.19 25.33 -18.36
CA GLU A 3 -3.19 23.93 -18.77
C GLU A 3 -3.44 23.08 -17.53
N ASP A 4 -4.58 22.40 -17.51
CA ASP A 4 -4.95 21.48 -16.46
C ASP A 4 -4.05 20.25 -16.59
N ASP A 5 -3.10 20.14 -15.67
CA ASP A 5 -2.10 19.09 -15.65
C ASP A 5 -2.79 17.72 -15.51
N PRO A 6 -2.70 16.81 -16.51
CA PRO A 6 -3.31 15.49 -16.41
C PRO A 6 -2.82 14.68 -15.20
N ARG A 7 -1.72 15.10 -14.55
CA ARG A 7 -1.14 14.52 -13.33
C ARG A 7 -1.91 14.86 -12.05
N ARG A 8 -2.84 15.83 -12.07
CA ARG A 8 -3.73 16.17 -10.92
C ARG A 8 -5.01 15.33 -10.85
N ARG A 9 -5.13 14.27 -11.66
CA ARG A 9 -6.34 13.42 -11.68
C ARG A 9 -6.44 12.42 -10.54
N TYR A 10 -5.34 12.16 -9.82
CA TYR A 10 -5.34 11.23 -8.69
C TYR A 10 -5.17 11.98 -7.38
N PHE A 11 -6.08 11.71 -6.44
CA PHE A 11 -6.00 12.25 -5.09
C PHE A 11 -4.87 11.54 -4.33
N ARG A 12 -4.16 12.29 -3.49
CA ARG A 12 -3.14 11.77 -2.57
C ARG A 12 -3.76 11.54 -1.20
N LEU A 13 -3.37 10.46 -0.54
CA LEU A 13 -3.74 10.17 0.83
C LEU A 13 -2.50 9.90 1.67
N ASP A 14 -2.55 10.30 2.93
CA ASP A 14 -1.57 9.84 3.92
C ASP A 14 -1.82 8.37 4.22
N ASP A 15 -0.76 7.57 4.16
CA ASP A 15 -0.77 6.12 4.41
C ASP A 15 0.40 5.62 5.22
N GLN A 16 0.28 4.38 5.69
CA GLN A 16 1.34 3.62 6.31
C GLN A 16 1.62 2.39 5.47
N VAL A 17 2.84 2.28 4.97
CA VAL A 17 3.31 1.16 4.16
C VAL A 17 4.63 0.65 4.72
N ILE A 18 4.94 -0.61 4.47
CA ILE A 18 6.31 -1.09 4.64
C ILE A 18 7.03 -0.75 3.35
N LEU A 19 8.02 0.14 3.39
CA LEU A 19 8.69 0.70 2.23
C LEU A 19 10.12 0.18 2.14
N GLU A 20 10.58 -0.15 0.93
CA GLU A 20 11.99 -0.35 0.61
C GLU A 20 12.25 0.32 -0.73
N TRP A 21 13.36 1.04 -0.84
CA TRP A 21 13.76 1.66 -2.10
C TRP A 21 15.26 1.62 -2.25
N ARG A 22 15.72 1.63 -3.50
CA ARG A 22 17.14 1.79 -3.84
C ARG A 22 17.30 2.64 -5.09
N ALA A 23 18.38 3.41 -5.11
CA ALA A 23 18.84 4.09 -6.32
C ALA A 23 19.29 3.04 -7.35
N VAL A 24 18.89 3.22 -8.60
CA VAL A 24 19.26 2.32 -9.71
C VAL A 24 19.97 3.08 -10.82
N SER A 25 20.85 2.38 -11.54
CA SER A 25 21.44 2.86 -12.80
C SER A 25 20.43 2.76 -13.95
N ALA A 26 20.76 3.35 -15.10
CA ALA A 26 19.92 3.24 -16.30
C ALA A 26 19.85 1.79 -16.81
N GLU A 27 20.96 1.06 -16.74
CA GLU A 27 21.05 -0.36 -17.12
C GLU A 27 20.21 -1.24 -16.19
N GLU A 28 20.30 -1.00 -14.87
CA GLU A 28 19.49 -1.71 -13.87
C GLU A 28 18.00 -1.42 -14.01
N LEU A 29 17.64 -0.18 -14.35
CA LEU A 29 16.26 0.23 -14.60
C LEU A 29 15.66 -0.55 -15.78
N VAL A 30 16.38 -0.62 -16.91
CA VAL A 30 15.93 -1.35 -18.10
C VAL A 30 15.76 -2.84 -17.78
N ALA A 31 16.77 -3.48 -17.18
CA ALA A 31 16.70 -4.88 -16.80
C ALA A 31 15.58 -5.17 -15.80
N GLY A 32 15.39 -4.26 -14.83
CA GLY A 32 14.33 -4.36 -13.82
C GLY A 32 12.93 -4.24 -14.39
N ILE A 33 12.71 -3.34 -15.36
CA ILE A 33 11.42 -3.17 -16.06
C ILE A 33 11.11 -4.40 -16.92
N GLU A 34 12.11 -4.96 -17.62
CA GLU A 34 11.94 -6.20 -18.38
C GLU A 34 11.55 -7.36 -17.46
N GLN A 35 12.22 -7.48 -16.31
CA GLN A 35 11.90 -8.51 -15.32
C GLN A 35 10.50 -8.31 -14.72
N LEU A 36 10.12 -7.08 -14.36
CA LEU A 36 8.78 -6.77 -13.84
C LEU A 36 7.69 -7.14 -14.85
N SER A 37 7.95 -6.92 -16.14
CA SER A 37 7.04 -7.30 -17.22
C SER A 37 6.90 -8.82 -17.35
N GLN A 38 7.97 -9.58 -17.10
CA GLN A 38 7.93 -11.05 -17.05
C GLN A 38 7.28 -11.57 -15.76
N GLU A 39 7.40 -10.85 -14.64
CA GLU A 39 6.72 -11.16 -13.38
C GLU A 39 5.19 -11.07 -13.51
N LYS A 40 4.67 -10.25 -14.44
CA LYS A 40 3.25 -10.26 -14.84
C LYS A 40 2.77 -11.64 -15.30
N ASP A 41 3.63 -12.40 -15.96
CA ASP A 41 3.33 -13.78 -16.40
C ASP A 41 3.49 -14.80 -15.26
N TYR A 42 4.14 -14.43 -14.14
CA TYR A 42 4.42 -15.30 -12.97
C TYR A 42 3.77 -14.82 -11.65
N GLY A 43 2.75 -13.96 -11.70
CA GLY A 43 1.59 -13.94 -10.79
C GLY A 43 1.74 -13.94 -9.26
N GLN A 44 2.90 -13.75 -8.62
CA GLN A 44 3.00 -14.05 -7.17
C GLN A 44 2.27 -13.07 -6.23
N GLY A 45 2.11 -11.79 -6.59
CA GLY A 45 1.32 -10.83 -5.80
C GLY A 45 -0.19 -10.87 -6.11
N GLY A 46 -0.53 -11.03 -7.39
CA GLY A 46 -1.91 -11.08 -7.88
C GLY A 46 -2.62 -12.40 -7.60
N GLU A 47 -1.91 -13.54 -7.55
CA GLU A 47 -2.54 -14.84 -7.28
C GLU A 47 -3.18 -14.90 -5.89
N LEU A 48 -2.48 -14.45 -4.85
CA LEU A 48 -3.02 -14.47 -3.49
C LEU A 48 -4.24 -13.55 -3.38
N TYR A 49 -4.18 -12.34 -3.96
CA TYR A 49 -5.33 -11.43 -4.01
C TYR A 49 -6.52 -12.05 -4.74
N ARG A 50 -6.29 -12.70 -5.88
CA ARG A 50 -7.34 -13.35 -6.67
C ARG A 50 -7.93 -14.57 -5.95
N ILE A 51 -7.11 -15.31 -5.22
CA ILE A 51 -7.56 -16.41 -4.35
C ILE A 51 -8.43 -15.84 -3.24
N GLU A 52 -8.01 -14.74 -2.60
CA GLU A 52 -8.76 -14.08 -1.52
C GLU A 52 -10.13 -13.60 -2.00
N GLN A 53 -10.19 -12.95 -3.17
CA GLN A 53 -11.46 -12.51 -3.77
C GLN A 53 -12.39 -13.70 -4.07
N LYS A 54 -11.85 -14.79 -4.64
CA LYS A 54 -12.62 -16.01 -4.92
C LYS A 54 -13.13 -16.66 -3.63
N LEU A 55 -12.30 -16.71 -2.58
CA LEU A 55 -12.65 -17.27 -1.29
C LEU A 55 -13.78 -16.47 -0.63
N GLN A 56 -13.66 -15.14 -0.60
CA GLN A 56 -14.67 -14.28 0.00
C GLN A 56 -16.02 -14.35 -0.72
N ALA A 57 -16.00 -14.42 -2.05
CA ALA A 57 -17.22 -14.62 -2.85
C ALA A 57 -17.87 -15.97 -2.54
N ALA A 58 -17.08 -17.05 -2.44
CA ALA A 58 -17.58 -18.38 -2.09
C ALA A 58 -18.19 -18.42 -0.68
N ILE A 59 -17.52 -17.84 0.31
CA ILE A 59 -18.03 -17.75 1.69
C ILE A 59 -19.34 -16.95 1.74
N SER A 60 -19.40 -15.82 1.02
CA SER A 60 -20.59 -14.96 0.97
C SER A 60 -21.80 -15.69 0.38
N HIS A 61 -21.59 -16.47 -0.68
CA HIS A 61 -22.63 -17.34 -1.25
C HIS A 61 -23.05 -18.45 -0.27
N LEU A 62 -22.11 -18.96 0.54
CA LEU A 62 -22.37 -20.02 1.50
C LEU A 62 -23.22 -19.55 2.70
N LYS A 63 -23.15 -18.27 3.08
CA LYS A 63 -23.87 -17.71 4.24
C LYS A 63 -25.39 -17.93 4.19
N SER A 64 -25.98 -17.98 3.00
CA SER A 64 -27.42 -18.23 2.84
C SER A 64 -27.82 -19.71 2.87
N HIS A 65 -26.88 -20.63 2.69
CA HIS A 65 -27.14 -22.07 2.56
C HIS A 65 -26.62 -22.90 3.75
N ALA A 66 -25.47 -22.51 4.30
CA ALA A 66 -24.79 -23.21 5.38
C ALA A 66 -24.01 -22.21 6.25
N PRO A 67 -24.70 -21.44 7.11
CA PRO A 67 -24.09 -20.35 7.88
C PRO A 67 -22.97 -20.84 8.82
N ASP A 68 -23.13 -22.02 9.44
CA ASP A 68 -22.11 -22.56 10.35
C ASP A 68 -20.80 -22.92 9.63
N ILE A 69 -20.89 -23.39 8.38
CA ILE A 69 -19.71 -23.67 7.54
C ILE A 69 -19.07 -22.36 7.10
N ALA A 70 -19.85 -21.35 6.74
CA ALA A 70 -19.33 -20.03 6.39
C ALA A 70 -18.56 -19.40 7.55
N VAL A 71 -19.07 -19.50 8.78
CA VAL A 71 -18.37 -19.05 9.99
C VAL A 71 -17.08 -19.82 10.20
N CYS A 72 -17.09 -21.14 10.01
CA CYS A 72 -15.87 -21.96 10.12
C CYS A 72 -14.78 -21.52 9.12
N LEU A 73 -15.17 -21.22 7.87
CA LEU A 73 -14.26 -20.75 6.84
C LEU A 73 -13.74 -19.33 7.12
N ASP A 74 -14.60 -18.42 7.59
CA ASP A 74 -14.20 -17.07 8.04
C ASP A 74 -13.13 -17.19 9.16
N LEU A 75 -13.34 -18.06 10.15
CA LEU A 75 -12.37 -18.32 11.23
C LEU A 75 -11.07 -18.98 10.75
N MET A 76 -11.14 -19.84 9.73
CA MET A 76 -9.94 -20.41 9.11
C MET A 76 -9.11 -19.34 8.40
N ASN A 77 -9.76 -18.42 7.69
CA ASN A 77 -9.09 -17.31 7.03
C ASN A 77 -8.38 -16.41 8.05
N GLU A 78 -9.09 -16.03 9.12
CA GLU A 78 -8.52 -15.25 10.23
C GLU A 78 -7.33 -15.98 10.89
N ARG A 79 -7.40 -17.31 11.03
CA ARG A 79 -6.28 -18.10 11.57
C ARG A 79 -5.06 -18.06 10.65
N ILE A 80 -5.24 -18.13 9.33
CA ILE A 80 -4.15 -18.01 8.35
C ILE A 80 -3.53 -16.62 8.43
N ASP A 81 -4.35 -15.57 8.50
CA ASP A 81 -3.87 -14.19 8.68
C ASP A 81 -3.05 -14.06 9.97
N LEU A 82 -3.54 -14.60 11.09
CA LEU A 82 -2.82 -14.60 12.37
C LEU A 82 -1.51 -15.38 12.28
N PHE A 83 -1.46 -16.50 11.56
CA PHE A 83 -0.21 -17.22 11.32
C PHE A 83 0.76 -16.40 10.50
N MET A 84 0.30 -15.71 9.46
CA MET A 84 1.15 -14.85 8.65
C MET A 84 1.71 -13.68 9.48
N HIS A 85 0.87 -13.02 10.28
CA HIS A 85 1.31 -11.97 11.21
C HIS A 85 2.31 -12.49 12.23
N LYS A 86 2.08 -13.68 12.81
CA LYS A 86 3.02 -14.30 13.76
C LYS A 86 4.30 -14.77 13.10
N PHE A 87 4.23 -15.27 11.87
CA PHE A 87 5.39 -15.69 11.10
C PHE A 87 6.26 -14.47 10.76
N GLN A 88 5.64 -13.36 10.35
CA GLN A 88 6.32 -12.08 10.21
C GLN A 88 6.92 -11.64 11.55
N ALA A 89 6.15 -11.61 12.66
CA ALA A 89 6.62 -11.29 14.02
C ALA A 89 7.80 -12.16 14.47
N TYR A 90 7.78 -13.45 14.16
CA TYR A 90 8.88 -14.38 14.45
C TYR A 90 10.11 -14.07 13.60
N TYR A 91 9.94 -13.83 12.30
CA TYR A 91 11.00 -13.29 11.44
C TYR A 91 11.50 -11.93 11.93
N LYS A 92 10.66 -11.14 12.64
CA LYS A 92 11.04 -9.88 13.29
C LYS A 92 11.97 -10.04 14.46
N LEU A 93 11.76 -11.08 15.24
CA LEU A 93 12.52 -11.33 16.45
C LEU A 93 13.79 -12.15 16.20
N TYR A 94 13.82 -12.94 15.12
CA TYR A 94 14.86 -13.94 14.88
C TYR A 94 15.49 -13.92 13.48
N GLY A 95 14.98 -13.12 12.54
CA GLY A 95 15.59 -12.90 11.23
C GLY A 95 16.70 -11.85 11.30
N ASP A 96 17.66 -11.90 10.36
CA ASP A 96 18.74 -10.90 10.26
C ASP A 96 18.13 -9.48 10.26
N ASN A 97 18.51 -8.67 11.28
CA ASN A 97 17.94 -7.36 11.65
C ASN A 97 17.98 -6.28 10.56
N ARG A 98 18.39 -6.61 9.34
CA ARG A 98 18.60 -5.69 8.22
C ARG A 98 17.39 -5.49 7.31
N ARG A 99 16.30 -6.26 7.46
CA ARG A 99 15.21 -6.30 6.47
C ARG A 99 13.81 -6.01 7.01
N GLN A 100 13.72 -5.32 8.14
CA GLN A 100 12.43 -5.00 8.73
C GLN A 100 12.22 -3.51 8.81
N GLN A 101 11.65 -3.00 7.73
CA GLN A 101 11.17 -1.65 7.66
C GLN A 101 9.88 -1.61 8.53
N GLU A 102 9.86 -0.81 9.58
CA GLU A 102 8.61 -0.50 10.29
C GLU A 102 7.64 0.21 9.33
N PRO A 103 6.31 0.16 9.55
CA PRO A 103 5.39 0.93 8.72
C PRO A 103 5.77 2.42 8.72
N GLU A 104 6.14 2.93 7.56
CA GLU A 104 6.51 4.31 7.35
C GLU A 104 5.30 5.13 6.90
N LYS A 105 5.22 6.37 7.40
CA LYS A 105 4.21 7.32 6.93
C LYS A 105 4.61 7.82 5.54
N VAL A 106 3.69 7.70 4.61
CA VAL A 106 3.87 8.11 3.21
C VAL A 106 2.68 8.91 2.73
N SER A 107 2.88 9.75 1.72
CA SER A 107 1.79 10.31 0.92
C SER A 107 1.70 9.53 -0.38
N LEU A 108 0.58 8.86 -0.63
CA LEU A 108 0.44 7.88 -1.70
C LEU A 108 -0.67 8.27 -2.69
N SER A 109 -0.44 8.00 -3.96
CA SER A 109 -1.40 8.11 -5.08
C SER A 109 -1.20 6.98 -6.07
N ALA A 110 -2.11 6.82 -7.02
CA ALA A 110 -1.99 5.82 -8.08
C ALA A 110 -0.77 6.00 -9.01
N THR A 111 -0.09 7.14 -8.95
CA THR A 111 1.01 7.51 -9.86
C THR A 111 2.29 7.90 -9.13
N GLY A 112 2.35 7.80 -7.81
CA GLY A 112 3.54 8.20 -7.07
C GLY A 112 3.39 8.12 -5.56
N ILE A 113 4.53 8.22 -4.90
CA ILE A 113 4.71 8.14 -3.45
C ILE A 113 5.63 9.25 -2.99
N ALA A 114 5.36 9.80 -1.81
CA ALA A 114 6.29 10.66 -1.10
C ALA A 114 6.53 10.11 0.30
N PHE A 115 7.78 10.14 0.73
CA PHE A 115 8.23 9.60 2.01
C PHE A 115 9.42 10.41 2.52
N ASP A 116 9.72 10.24 3.80
CA ASP A 116 10.87 10.92 4.41
C ASP A 116 12.03 9.95 4.63
N THR A 117 13.26 10.42 4.47
CA THR A 117 14.46 9.59 4.66
C THR A 117 15.65 10.39 5.17
N PHE A 118 16.53 9.72 5.92
CA PHE A 118 17.81 10.29 6.33
C PHE A 118 18.87 10.29 5.22
N ASN A 119 18.70 9.40 4.23
CA ASN A 119 19.66 9.21 3.14
C ASN A 119 18.99 9.60 1.82
N PRO A 120 19.27 10.80 1.27
CA PRO A 120 18.66 11.20 0.01
C PRO A 120 19.15 10.28 -1.13
N PRO A 121 18.30 9.99 -2.13
CA PRO A 121 18.68 9.19 -3.29
C PRO A 121 19.96 9.65 -3.98
N ALA A 122 20.86 8.71 -4.26
CA ALA A 122 22.09 8.98 -5.02
C ALA A 122 21.84 9.23 -6.51
N THR A 123 20.73 8.71 -7.05
CA THR A 123 20.28 8.93 -8.43
C THR A 123 18.82 9.36 -8.44
N ARG A 124 18.34 9.88 -9.58
CA ARG A 124 16.92 10.21 -9.74
C ARG A 124 16.04 8.98 -9.99
N GLN A 125 16.63 7.85 -10.36
CA GLN A 125 15.88 6.65 -10.71
C GLN A 125 15.88 5.70 -9.53
N LEU A 126 14.68 5.30 -9.11
CA LEU A 126 14.48 4.42 -7.97
C LEU A 126 13.72 3.17 -8.38
N GLU A 127 14.17 2.04 -7.83
CA GLU A 127 13.29 0.89 -7.63
C GLU A 127 12.62 1.05 -6.27
N ILE A 128 11.30 0.96 -6.24
CA ILE A 128 10.48 1.11 -5.04
C ILE A 128 9.66 -0.16 -4.86
N ASN A 129 9.76 -0.72 -3.68
CA ASN A 129 9.07 -1.91 -3.23
C ASN A 129 8.28 -1.55 -1.99
N PHE A 130 6.97 -1.82 -1.96
CA PHE A 130 6.20 -1.53 -0.77
C PHE A 130 5.04 -2.50 -0.54
N PHE A 131 4.65 -2.64 0.72
CA PHE A 131 3.46 -3.40 1.11
C PHE A 131 2.34 -2.47 1.57
N LEU A 132 1.18 -2.60 0.93
CA LEU A 132 -0.06 -1.96 1.37
C LEU A 132 -0.64 -2.66 2.59
N LEU A 133 -0.86 -1.92 3.67
CA LEU A 133 -1.40 -2.42 4.92
C LEU A 133 -2.92 -2.14 5.03
N PRO A 134 -3.70 -2.98 5.74
CA PRO A 134 -3.30 -4.18 6.48
C PRO A 134 -3.29 -5.46 5.63
N ARG A 135 -3.56 -5.36 4.31
CA ARG A 135 -3.73 -6.52 3.43
C ARG A 135 -2.40 -7.16 2.97
N TYR A 136 -1.28 -6.54 3.29
CA TYR A 136 0.07 -6.94 2.88
C TYR A 136 0.20 -7.22 1.38
N VAL A 137 -0.43 -6.36 0.56
CA VAL A 137 -0.26 -6.45 -0.90
C VAL A 137 1.08 -5.86 -1.26
N TYR A 138 1.95 -6.66 -1.86
CA TYR A 138 3.23 -6.24 -2.39
C TYR A 138 3.06 -5.52 -3.73
N ILE A 139 3.70 -4.36 -3.87
CA ILE A 139 3.80 -3.62 -5.12
C ILE A 139 5.28 -3.34 -5.39
N ARG A 140 5.70 -3.62 -6.62
CA ARG A 140 7.01 -3.27 -7.15
C ARG A 140 6.85 -2.29 -8.30
N THR A 141 7.58 -1.19 -8.24
CA THR A 141 7.50 -0.12 -9.23
C THR A 141 8.86 0.54 -9.43
N PHE A 142 9.07 1.09 -10.61
CA PHE A 142 10.19 1.97 -10.89
C PHE A 142 9.70 3.39 -11.07
N GLY A 143 10.48 4.36 -10.60
CA GLY A 143 10.06 5.75 -10.62
C GLY A 143 11.17 6.76 -10.55
N THR A 144 10.83 7.97 -11.01
CA THR A 144 11.73 9.12 -11.05
C THR A 144 11.46 10.06 -9.86
N VAL A 145 12.51 10.40 -9.13
CA VAL A 145 12.50 11.45 -8.09
C VAL A 145 12.17 12.79 -8.74
N VAL A 146 11.00 13.33 -8.39
CA VAL A 146 10.51 14.63 -8.88
C VAL A 146 10.81 15.76 -7.91
N SER A 147 10.90 15.48 -6.60
CA SER A 147 11.38 16.42 -5.59
C SER A 147 12.19 15.69 -4.51
N CYS A 148 13.19 16.36 -3.95
CA CYS A 148 13.99 15.91 -2.82
C CYS A 148 14.39 17.15 -2.00
N GLU A 149 13.61 17.45 -0.96
CA GLU A 149 13.75 18.68 -0.18
C GLU A 149 14.24 18.36 1.23
N LYS A 150 15.24 19.11 1.72
CA LYS A 150 15.70 18.98 3.10
C LYS A 150 14.66 19.61 4.03
N VAL A 151 14.05 18.82 4.91
CA VAL A 151 13.01 19.28 5.86
C VAL A 151 13.62 19.65 7.20
N SER A 152 14.62 18.89 7.65
CA SER A 152 15.36 19.14 8.89
C SER A 152 16.79 18.61 8.78
N ASP A 153 17.59 18.74 9.83
CA ASP A 153 19.01 18.38 9.77
C ASP A 153 19.20 16.88 9.53
N GLY A 154 19.65 16.55 8.32
CA GLY A 154 19.84 15.18 7.87
C GLY A 154 18.54 14.47 7.44
N TYR A 155 17.40 15.15 7.32
CA TYR A 155 16.12 14.55 6.95
C TYR A 155 15.56 15.17 5.67
N TYR A 156 15.18 14.31 4.72
CA TYR A 156 14.75 14.70 3.38
C TYR A 156 13.35 14.17 3.09
N HIS A 157 12.50 15.03 2.53
CA HIS A 157 11.24 14.64 1.94
C HIS A 157 11.47 14.35 0.46
N VAL A 158 11.19 13.11 0.06
CA VAL A 158 11.42 12.62 -1.29
C VAL A 158 10.07 12.32 -1.93
N ALA A 159 9.81 12.91 -3.09
CA ALA A 159 8.63 12.64 -3.89
C ALA A 159 9.04 11.95 -5.20
N VAL A 160 8.39 10.83 -5.49
CA VAL A 160 8.69 9.97 -6.63
C VAL A 160 7.44 9.75 -7.46
N ASN A 161 7.57 9.92 -8.77
CA ASN A 161 6.54 9.49 -9.72
C ASN A 161 6.84 8.07 -10.18
N PHE A 162 5.81 7.24 -10.26
CA PHE A 162 5.92 5.90 -10.84
C PHE A 162 6.02 6.03 -12.37
N ASP A 163 7.14 5.60 -12.92
CA ASP A 163 7.37 5.52 -14.36
C ASP A 163 6.83 4.20 -14.92
N VAL A 164 6.98 3.12 -14.15
CA VAL A 164 6.48 1.78 -14.50
C VAL A 164 5.87 1.12 -13.27
N ILE A 165 4.62 0.70 -13.40
CA ILE A 165 3.87 -0.11 -12.44
C ILE A 165 3.03 -1.11 -13.24
N LEU A 166 2.83 -2.33 -12.72
CA LEU A 166 1.95 -3.29 -13.36
C LEU A 166 0.50 -2.81 -13.30
N ASP A 167 -0.27 -3.01 -14.37
CA ASP A 167 -1.68 -2.59 -14.43
C ASP A 167 -2.51 -3.15 -13.25
N GLU A 168 -2.25 -4.41 -12.88
CA GLU A 168 -2.92 -5.09 -11.77
C GLU A 168 -2.56 -4.49 -10.40
N ASP A 169 -1.29 -4.11 -10.21
CA ASP A 169 -0.81 -3.45 -9.00
C ASP A 169 -1.35 -2.02 -8.91
N GLN A 170 -1.42 -1.31 -10.04
CA GLN A 170 -1.99 0.04 -10.10
C GLN A 170 -3.49 0.02 -9.78
N GLU A 171 -4.25 -0.93 -10.33
CA GLU A 171 -5.67 -1.11 -10.00
C GLU A 171 -5.84 -1.46 -8.52
N THR A 172 -5.00 -2.35 -7.98
CA THR A 172 -5.04 -2.72 -6.56
C THR A 172 -4.74 -1.53 -5.66
N LEU A 173 -3.76 -0.70 -6.04
CA LEU A 173 -3.42 0.54 -5.36
C LEU A 173 -4.59 1.54 -5.40
N ILE A 174 -5.24 1.71 -6.54
CA ILE A 174 -6.43 2.57 -6.68
C ILE A 174 -7.55 2.09 -5.75
N GLN A 175 -7.86 0.79 -5.76
CA GLN A 175 -8.89 0.20 -4.90
C GLN A 175 -8.57 0.40 -3.42
N HIS A 176 -7.31 0.19 -3.03
CA HIS A 176 -6.84 0.42 -1.66
C HIS A 176 -7.04 1.88 -1.23
N LEU A 177 -6.62 2.85 -2.06
CA LEU A 177 -6.77 4.27 -1.77
C LEU A 177 -8.25 4.68 -1.67
N LEU A 178 -9.12 4.17 -2.53
CA LEU A 178 -10.57 4.43 -2.48
C LEU A 178 -11.22 3.88 -1.21
N GLN A 179 -10.87 2.65 -0.83
CA GLN A 179 -11.35 2.03 0.42
C GLN A 179 -10.90 2.85 1.62
N LYS A 180 -9.65 3.31 1.62
CA LYS A 180 -9.12 4.15 2.68
C LYS A 180 -9.83 5.50 2.77
N GLN A 181 -10.05 6.18 1.65
CA GLN A 181 -10.79 7.44 1.60
C GLN A 181 -12.20 7.29 2.18
N THR A 182 -12.89 6.20 1.82
CA THR A 182 -14.23 5.89 2.32
C THR A 182 -14.24 5.76 3.85
N LYS A 183 -13.26 5.05 4.42
CA LYS A 183 -13.13 4.89 5.87
C LYS A 183 -12.87 6.21 6.58
N VAL A 184 -12.02 7.08 6.02
CA VAL A 184 -11.74 8.42 6.58
C VAL A 184 -13.02 9.26 6.65
N ILE A 185 -13.79 9.30 5.56
CA ILE A 185 -15.06 10.05 5.51
C ILE A 185 -16.07 9.51 6.53
N GLN A 186 -16.16 8.19 6.68
CA GLN A 186 -17.04 7.56 7.67
C GLN A 186 -16.63 7.89 9.10
N ALA A 187 -15.33 7.86 9.41
CA ALA A 187 -14.81 8.21 10.73
C ALA A 187 -15.10 9.67 11.08
N GLN A 188 -14.87 10.60 10.14
CA GLN A 188 -15.16 12.03 10.32
C GLN A 188 -16.65 12.30 10.60
N LYS A 189 -17.55 11.63 9.86
CA LYS A 189 -19.00 11.73 10.11
C LYS A 189 -19.36 11.24 11.52
N ALA A 190 -18.82 10.10 11.94
CA ALA A 190 -19.08 9.55 13.25
C ALA A 190 -18.55 10.44 14.40
N GLU A 191 -17.44 11.15 14.19
CA GLU A 191 -16.92 12.13 15.15
C GLU A 191 -17.82 13.37 15.25
N LEU A 192 -18.26 13.92 14.12
CA LEU A 192 -19.20 15.05 14.07
C LEU A 192 -20.54 14.73 14.78
N ASP A 193 -21.06 13.52 14.57
CA ASP A 193 -22.30 13.07 15.23
C ASP A 193 -22.10 12.94 16.75
N LYS A 194 -20.95 12.41 17.21
CA LYS A 194 -20.62 12.31 18.63
C LYS A 194 -20.46 13.68 19.30
N MET A 195 -19.80 14.63 18.63
CA MET A 195 -19.63 15.99 19.14
C MET A 195 -20.98 16.70 19.29
N SER A 196 -21.85 16.56 18.30
CA SER A 196 -23.20 17.12 18.31
C SER A 196 -24.05 16.54 19.45
N GLN A 197 -23.90 15.25 19.76
CA GLN A 197 -24.62 14.61 20.87
C GLN A 197 -24.10 15.09 22.24
N SER A 198 -22.78 15.25 22.40
CA SER A 198 -22.18 15.72 23.66
C SER A 198 -22.45 17.19 23.97
N GLU A 199 -22.65 18.05 22.98
CA GLU A 199 -23.05 19.45 23.19
C GLU A 199 -24.52 19.59 23.64
N ILE A 200 -25.36 18.61 23.30
CA ILE A 200 -26.76 18.55 23.75
C ILE A 200 -26.84 18.08 25.21
N ASP A 201 -25.99 17.14 25.63
CA ASP A 201 -25.99 16.59 26.99
C ASP A 201 -25.37 17.52 28.07
N ILE A 202 -24.67 18.59 27.66
CA ILE A 202 -24.07 19.58 28.58
C ILE A 202 -25.00 20.80 28.81
N LYS A 203 -26.10 20.90 28.06
CA LYS A 203 -27.10 21.98 28.17
C LYS A 203 -28.34 21.55 28.95
#